data_AF-A0A3N6TV62-F1
#
_entry.id   AF-A0A3N6TV62-F1
#
_cell.length_a   1.000
_cell.length_b   1.000
_cell.length_c   1.000
_cell.angle_alpha   90.00
_cell.angle_beta   90.00
_cell.angle_gamma   90.00
#
_symmetry.space_group_name_H-M   'P 1'
#
loop_
_entity.id
_entity.type
_entity.pdbx_description
1 polymer ?
#
loop_
_entity_poly.entity_id
_entity_poly.type
_entity_poly.pdbx_seq_one_letter_code
_entity_poly.pdbx_strand_id
1 'polypeptide(L)'
;MQRQSDAERIRQLGLINSQKCMTVIMRARYESNLTRDFINRLSSRHRGLVYFYASIPKLRHKFKFEELEKYESKQVISSLRDLRELFKSIPPALLDSDSEI
;
A
#
# COMPACT_ATOMS: atom_id res chain seq x y z
N MET A 1 -20.43 -15.92 44.46
CA MET A 1 -21.03 -15.15 43.35
C MET A 1 -20.20 -13.94 42.90
N GLN A 2 -19.57 -13.16 43.80
CA GLN A 2 -18.75 -11.97 43.42
C GLN A 2 -17.68 -12.20 42.34
N ARG A 3 -16.89 -13.29 42.44
CA ARG A 3 -15.71 -13.53 41.57
C ARG A 3 -16.04 -13.74 40.08
N GLN A 4 -17.23 -14.24 39.76
CA GLN A 4 -17.67 -14.40 38.37
C GLN A 4 -17.97 -13.04 37.73
N SER A 5 -18.56 -12.11 38.50
CA SER A 5 -18.83 -10.75 38.02
C SER A 5 -17.55 -9.93 37.80
N ASP A 6 -16.53 -10.15 38.63
CA ASP A 6 -15.23 -9.50 38.48
C ASP A 6 -14.49 -10.03 37.25
N ALA A 7 -14.56 -11.34 36.99
CA ALA A 7 -13.96 -11.95 35.80
C ALA A 7 -14.59 -11.45 34.49
N GLU A 8 -15.92 -11.30 34.45
CA GLU A 8 -16.63 -10.73 33.29
C GLU A 8 -16.27 -9.26 33.07
N ARG A 9 -16.16 -8.49 34.15
CA ARG A 9 -15.76 -7.08 34.09
C ARG A 9 -14.31 -6.92 33.60
N ILE A 10 -13.39 -7.76 34.06
CA ILE A 10 -12.00 -7.80 33.58
C ILE A 10 -11.96 -8.16 32.09
N ARG A 11 -12.75 -9.16 31.66
CA ARG A 11 -12.84 -9.57 30.26
C ARG A 11 -13.36 -8.44 29.36
N GLN A 12 -14.41 -7.73 29.78
CA GLN A 12 -14.93 -6.59 29.02
C GLN A 12 -13.91 -5.45 28.91
N LEU A 13 -13.23 -5.12 30.01
CA LEU A 13 -12.15 -4.12 30.00
C LEU A 13 -11.01 -4.53 29.04
N GLY A 14 -10.62 -5.81 29.03
CA GLY A 14 -9.63 -6.35 28.12
C GLY A 14 -10.03 -6.20 26.65
N LEU A 15 -11.29 -6.50 26.31
CA LEU A 15 -11.83 -6.35 24.94
C LEU A 15 -11.83 -4.89 24.50
N ILE A 16 -12.31 -3.97 25.34
CA ILE A 16 -12.33 -2.53 25.05
C ILE A 16 -10.91 -2.01 24.80
N ASN A 17 -9.95 -2.39 25.63
CA ASN A 17 -8.55 -1.95 25.50
C ASN A 17 -7.89 -2.54 24.25
N SER A 18 -8.15 -3.80 23.93
CA SER A 18 -7.69 -4.43 22.68
C SER A 18 -8.23 -3.71 21.44
N GLN A 19 -9.51 -3.36 21.44
CA GLN A 19 -10.15 -2.62 20.34
C GLN A 19 -9.56 -1.20 20.18
N LYS A 20 -9.31 -0.50 21.29
CA LYS A 20 -8.60 0.79 21.27
C LYS A 20 -7.20 0.65 20.66
N CYS A 21 -6.45 -0.36 21.08
CA CYS A 21 -5.10 -0.62 20.57
C CYS A 21 -5.11 -0.89 19.06
N MET A 22 -6.05 -1.74 18.59
CA MET A 22 -6.23 -1.98 17.16
C MET A 22 -6.56 -0.72 16.37
N THR A 23 -7.39 0.16 16.93
CA THR A 23 -7.75 1.44 16.29
C THR A 23 -6.52 2.34 16.13
N VAL A 24 -5.66 2.42 17.17
CA VAL A 24 -4.41 3.18 17.12
C VAL A 24 -3.44 2.59 16.11
N ILE A 25 -3.28 1.27 16.06
CA ILE A 25 -2.42 0.59 15.08
C ILE A 25 -2.89 0.87 13.65
N MET A 26 -4.21 0.77 13.40
CA MET A 26 -4.78 1.05 12.09
C MET A 26 -4.60 2.52 11.70
N ARG A 27 -4.75 3.44 12.65
CA ARG A 27 -4.51 4.88 12.44
C ARG A 27 -3.04 5.16 12.12
N ALA A 28 -2.10 4.59 12.86
CA ALA A 28 -0.67 4.72 12.59
C ALA A 28 -0.29 4.14 11.22
N ARG A 29 -0.88 2.99 10.83
CA ARG A 29 -0.72 2.41 9.49
C ARG A 29 -1.31 3.30 8.38
N TYR A 30 -2.42 3.97 8.66
CA TYR A 30 -3.03 4.91 7.73
C TYR A 30 -2.18 6.17 7.57
N GLU A 31 -1.65 6.70 8.67
CA GLU A 31 -0.74 7.85 8.69
C GLU A 31 0.60 7.51 8.01
N SER A 32 1.07 6.27 8.17
CA SER A 32 2.27 5.71 7.56
C SER A 32 1.95 4.87 6.32
N ASN A 33 1.08 5.37 5.42
CA ASN A 33 0.75 4.66 4.20
C ASN A 33 2.00 4.59 3.28
N LEU A 34 2.80 3.54 3.48
CA LEU A 34 4.05 3.28 2.76
C LEU A 34 3.87 3.34 1.24
N THR A 35 2.70 2.94 0.74
CA THR A 35 2.37 3.00 -0.70
C THR A 35 2.24 4.45 -1.16
N ARG A 36 1.53 5.28 -0.40
CA ARG A 36 1.40 6.71 -0.68
C ARG A 36 2.77 7.36 -0.73
N ASP A 37 3.57 7.13 0.30
CA ASP A 37 4.88 7.77 0.43
C ASP A 37 5.85 7.28 -0.67
N PHE A 38 5.79 6.00 -1.03
CA PHE A 38 6.56 5.44 -2.15
C PHE A 38 6.14 6.08 -3.49
N ILE A 39 4.85 6.02 -3.84
CA ILE A 39 4.34 6.53 -5.12
C ILE A 39 4.60 8.03 -5.25
N ASN A 40 4.41 8.81 -4.18
CA ASN A 40 4.61 10.25 -4.20
C ASN A 40 6.07 10.66 -4.30
N ARG A 41 7.02 9.78 -3.93
CA ARG A 41 8.46 9.99 -4.12
C ARG A 41 8.97 9.58 -5.50
N LEU A 42 8.20 8.83 -6.27
CA LEU A 42 8.58 8.47 -7.64
C LEU A 42 8.67 9.71 -8.53
N SER A 43 9.64 9.70 -9.45
CA SER A 43 9.69 10.70 -10.52
C SER A 43 8.42 10.61 -11.38
N SER A 44 8.06 11.71 -12.05
CA SER A 44 6.87 11.76 -12.93
C SER A 44 6.86 10.62 -13.97
N ARG A 45 8.03 10.29 -14.53
CA ARG A 45 8.18 9.17 -15.48
C ARG A 45 7.83 7.82 -14.84
N HIS A 46 8.40 7.51 -13.68
CA HIS A 46 8.18 6.22 -13.01
C HIS A 46 6.76 6.10 -12.47
N ARG A 47 6.19 7.19 -11.92
CA ARG A 47 4.79 7.21 -11.52
C ARG A 47 3.85 7.00 -12.70
N GLY A 48 4.14 7.63 -13.84
CA GLY A 48 3.40 7.45 -15.08
C GLY A 48 3.42 6.00 -15.58
N LEU A 49 4.57 5.31 -15.48
CA LEU A 49 4.67 3.88 -15.81
C LEU A 49 3.79 3.01 -14.91
N VAL A 50 3.84 3.23 -13.59
CA VAL A 50 3.01 2.49 -12.64
C VAL A 50 1.52 2.73 -12.92
N TYR A 51 1.12 3.98 -13.15
CA TYR A 51 -0.27 4.34 -13.41
C TYR A 51 -0.75 3.81 -14.76
N PHE A 52 0.12 3.78 -15.76
CA PHE A 52 -0.15 3.14 -17.04
C PHE A 52 -0.45 1.65 -16.86
N TYR A 53 0.41 0.93 -16.12
CA TYR A 53 0.20 -0.49 -15.85
C TYR A 53 -1.06 -0.75 -14.99
N ALA A 54 -1.44 0.21 -14.15
CA ALA A 54 -2.69 0.21 -13.39
C ALA A 54 -3.93 0.61 -14.20
N SER A 55 -3.80 0.76 -15.53
CA SER A 55 -4.88 1.20 -16.41
C SER A 55 -5.51 2.53 -15.99
N ILE A 56 -4.73 3.41 -15.34
CA ILE A 56 -5.18 4.75 -14.97
C ILE A 56 -5.05 5.67 -16.20
N PRO A 57 -6.10 6.42 -16.57
CA PRO A 57 -6.06 7.34 -17.70
C PRO A 57 -4.92 8.36 -17.58
N LYS A 58 -4.24 8.64 -18.71
CA LYS A 58 -3.09 9.57 -18.76
C LYS A 58 -3.38 10.95 -18.15
N LEU A 59 -4.60 11.46 -18.32
CA LEU A 59 -5.07 12.73 -17.74
C LEU A 59 -4.97 12.77 -16.20
N ARG A 60 -4.98 11.61 -15.55
CA ARG A 60 -4.91 11.44 -14.10
C ARG A 60 -3.50 11.15 -13.58
N HIS A 61 -2.48 11.01 -14.44
CA HIS A 61 -1.08 10.74 -14.04
C HIS A 61 -0.42 11.90 -13.27
N LYS A 62 -1.02 13.08 -13.34
CA LYS A 62 -0.63 14.25 -12.54
C LYS A 62 -1.00 14.11 -11.06
N PHE A 63 -1.99 13.28 -10.73
CA PHE A 63 -2.49 13.12 -9.36
C PHE A 63 -1.52 12.32 -8.49
N LYS A 64 -1.40 12.75 -7.24
CA LYS A 64 -0.75 12.01 -6.16
C LYS A 64 -1.62 10.83 -5.74
N PHE A 65 -1.04 9.91 -4.99
CA PHE A 65 -1.71 8.66 -4.63
C PHE A 65 -2.99 8.88 -3.80
N GLU A 66 -3.00 9.88 -2.91
CA GLU A 66 -4.15 10.25 -2.08
C GLU A 66 -5.29 10.92 -2.84
N GLU A 67 -5.02 11.40 -4.06
CA GLU A 67 -6.02 12.03 -4.94
C GLU A 67 -6.69 11.01 -5.88
N LEU A 68 -6.23 9.76 -5.84
CA LEU A 68 -6.82 8.66 -6.61
C LEU A 68 -8.12 8.17 -5.97
N GLU A 69 -9.02 7.68 -6.80
CA GLU A 69 -10.21 7.01 -6.32
C GLU A 69 -9.84 5.67 -5.67
N LYS A 70 -10.68 5.19 -4.74
CA LYS A 70 -10.42 3.95 -4.00
C LYS A 70 -10.20 2.75 -4.92
N TYR A 71 -10.87 2.70 -6.08
CA TYR A 71 -10.66 1.63 -7.07
C TYR A 71 -9.29 1.77 -7.75
N GLU A 72 -8.89 2.99 -8.12
CA GLU A 72 -7.59 3.28 -8.75
C GLU A 72 -6.44 2.98 -7.81
N SER A 73 -6.53 3.38 -6.54
CA SER A 73 -5.50 3.07 -5.54
C SER A 73 -5.29 1.57 -5.40
N LYS A 74 -6.37 0.77 -5.47
CA LYS A 74 -6.27 -0.71 -5.47
C LYS A 74 -5.57 -1.23 -6.73
N GLN A 75 -5.89 -0.68 -7.90
CA GLN A 75 -5.21 -1.06 -9.15
C GLN A 75 -3.72 -0.74 -9.08
N VAL A 76 -3.34 0.46 -8.62
CA VAL A 76 -1.93 0.83 -8.42
C VAL A 76 -1.21 -0.16 -7.50
N ILE A 77 -1.82 -0.55 -6.38
CA ILE A 77 -1.23 -1.53 -5.47
C ILE A 77 -1.06 -2.90 -6.15
N SER A 78 -2.05 -3.34 -6.93
CA SER A 78 -1.97 -4.59 -7.70
C SER A 78 -0.83 -4.53 -8.70
N SER A 79 -0.80 -3.48 -9.51
CA SER A 79 0.23 -3.22 -10.51
C SER A 79 1.64 -3.18 -9.92
N LEU A 80 1.83 -2.55 -8.76
CA LEU A 80 3.13 -2.57 -8.07
C LEU A 80 3.57 -3.98 -7.67
N ARG A 81 2.63 -4.84 -7.26
CA ARG A 81 2.95 -6.24 -6.92
C ARG A 81 3.36 -7.01 -8.18
N ASP A 82 2.61 -6.85 -9.26
CA ASP A 82 2.89 -7.52 -10.53
C ASP A 82 4.22 -7.07 -11.11
N LEU A 83 4.48 -5.75 -11.13
CA LEU A 83 5.76 -5.19 -11.55
C LEU A 83 6.91 -5.72 -10.70
N ARG A 84 6.74 -5.84 -9.38
CA ARG A 84 7.78 -6.42 -8.51
C ARG A 84 8.10 -7.86 -8.89
N GLU A 85 7.10 -8.68 -9.20
CA GLU A 85 7.35 -10.06 -9.64
C GLU A 85 7.99 -10.10 -11.03
N LEU A 86 7.59 -9.23 -11.96
CA LEU A 86 8.24 -9.08 -13.26
C LEU A 86 9.71 -8.66 -13.13
N PHE A 87 10.01 -7.67 -12.27
CA PHE A 87 11.39 -7.21 -12.07
C PHE A 87 12.30 -8.30 -11.50
N LYS A 88 11.77 -9.31 -10.81
CA LYS A 88 12.57 -10.47 -10.37
C LYS A 88 12.96 -11.40 -11.51
N SER A 89 12.21 -11.42 -12.62
CA SER A 89 12.54 -12.27 -13.78
C SER A 89 13.50 -11.59 -14.76
N ILE A 90 13.80 -10.31 -14.57
CA ILE A 90 14.79 -9.60 -15.39
C ILE A 90 16.20 -10.09 -15.02
N PRO A 91 17.01 -10.54 -15.99
CA PRO A 91 18.40 -10.88 -15.74
C PRO A 91 19.16 -9.70 -15.13
N PRO A 92 19.94 -9.88 -14.06
CA PRO A 92 20.67 -8.79 -13.42
C PRO A 92 21.81 -8.23 -14.27
N ALA A 93 22.23 -8.96 -15.30
CA ALA A 93 23.36 -8.64 -16.17
C ALA A 93 22.90 -8.22 -17.58
N LEU A 94 21.80 -7.47 -17.68
CA LEU A 94 21.47 -6.80 -18.93
C LEU A 94 22.51 -5.70 -19.20
N LEU A 95 23.14 -5.78 -20.36
CA LEU A 95 24.15 -4.84 -20.82
C LEU A 95 23.60 -4.05 -22.00
N ASP A 96 24.05 -2.81 -22.17
CA ASP A 96 23.65 -1.99 -23.33
C ASP A 96 24.03 -2.66 -24.66
N SER A 97 25.09 -3.48 -24.65
CA SER A 97 25.52 -4.31 -25.78
C SER A 97 24.49 -5.37 -26.20
N ASP A 98 23.53 -5.74 -25.33
CA ASP A 98 22.44 -6.64 -25.69
C ASP A 98 21.44 -6.00 -26.67
N SER A 99 21.55 -4.70 -26.93
CA SER A 99 20.72 -3.97 -27.90
C SER A 99 21.26 -4.00 -29.34
N GLU A 100 22.50 -4.43 -29.53
CA GLU A 100 23.15 -4.56 -30.83
C GLU A 100 22.79 -5.93 -31.46
N ILE A 101 21.62 -6.00 -32.09
CA ILE A 101 21.19 -7.12 -32.94
C ILE A 101 21.34 -6.73 -34.41
#